data_AF-A0A2N6FY56-F1
#
_entry.id   AF-A0A2N6FY56-F1
#
_cell.length_a   1.000
_cell.length_b   1.000
_cell.length_c   1.000
_cell.angle_alpha   90.00
_cell.angle_beta   90.00
_cell.angle_gamma   90.00
#
_symmetry.space_group_name_H-M   'P 1'
#
loop_
_entity.id
_entity.type
_entity.pdbx_description
1 polymer ?
#
loop_
_entity_poly.entity_id
_entity_poly.type
_entity_poly.pdbx_seq_one_letter_code
_entity_poly.pdbx_strand_id
1 'polypeptide(L)'
;MKSIFYLLLISVLLFANESEPQNSSEFIKKESSVFDTSNSIQAEELKTSYFEEIINYESKNDLKEKNIYLSYKSFPQNIFKNQRFEIILKAIITADDYDKIETRFINSKNMNVLNPESSWEEIEDKTFENKFYFKAYEDSFVMPTFQVAIYKNLELIEVQNIAPQEVAFSEIGKNINNFSSVIAKDLVINAHKTKQYNNDELITIMDINAVESNLEDFAIKGVEEQGISKIDDNYPEQNLLYYLVLPVHTKKLDFSYYNSFEKKFITIKIPIVLENELVSTQTDLNPNKSNILLYKRVALGGLFALFLIIYIWKRKKIYLILTLIACVGLLIYSIPNKTSTLKKDSYIYILPTKKSTIFQKTNKDYLVEVSIKRGDFVKIIVEQGDKSMIGWVKEDDLNKN
;
A
#
# COMPACT_ATOMS: atom_id res chain seq x y z
N MET A 1 45.55 32.05 23.62
CA MET A 1 44.57 31.96 24.74
C MET A 1 43.17 32.40 24.33
N LYS A 2 42.98 33.56 23.68
CA LYS A 2 41.63 34.01 23.24
C LYS A 2 40.89 33.03 22.32
N SER A 3 41.57 32.35 21.41
CA SER A 3 40.96 31.38 20.48
C SER A 3 40.48 30.08 21.14
N ILE A 4 41.09 29.69 22.27
CA ILE A 4 40.68 28.50 23.04
C ILE A 4 39.41 28.81 23.84
N PHE A 5 39.26 30.05 24.31
CA PHE A 5 38.07 30.51 25.03
C PHE A 5 36.82 30.53 24.14
N TYR A 6 36.96 30.94 22.87
CA TYR A 6 35.85 30.94 21.91
C TYR A 6 35.37 29.53 21.54
N LEU A 7 36.28 28.56 21.43
CA LEU A 7 35.93 27.16 21.13
C LEU A 7 35.20 26.49 22.31
N LEU A 8 35.54 26.87 23.54
CA LEU A 8 34.87 26.43 24.78
C LEU A 8 33.49 27.09 24.96
N LEU A 9 33.32 28.33 24.48
CA LEU A 9 32.04 29.03 24.51
C LEU A 9 31.03 28.45 23.49
N ILE A 10 31.51 28.05 22.32
CA ILE A 10 30.67 27.44 21.26
C ILE A 10 30.21 26.03 21.65
N SER A 11 31.03 25.25 22.38
CA SER A 11 30.60 23.93 22.86
C SER A 11 29.51 24.04 23.95
N VAL A 12 29.58 25.03 24.83
CA VAL A 12 28.53 25.26 25.85
C VAL A 12 27.20 25.66 25.21
N LEU A 13 27.22 26.44 24.13
CA LEU A 13 26.01 26.84 23.39
C LEU A 13 25.35 25.68 22.62
N LEU A 14 26.13 24.70 22.14
CA LEU A 14 25.60 23.52 21.45
C LEU A 14 24.93 22.51 22.39
N PHE A 15 25.22 22.55 23.71
CA PHE A 15 24.61 21.66 24.71
C PHE A 15 23.51 22.31 25.55
N ALA A 16 23.29 23.62 25.44
CA ALA A 16 22.29 24.34 26.23
C ALA A 16 20.89 24.40 25.60
N ASN A 17 20.72 23.99 24.33
CA ASN A 17 19.50 24.27 23.57
C ASN A 17 18.45 23.13 23.57
N GLU A 18 18.50 22.21 24.53
CA GLU A 18 17.62 21.01 24.58
C GLU A 18 16.42 21.14 25.54
N SER A 19 16.10 22.35 26.02
CA SER A 19 14.98 22.54 26.97
C SER A 19 14.09 23.73 26.63
N GLU A 20 13.40 23.68 25.49
CA GLU A 20 12.17 24.45 25.26
C GLU A 20 11.09 23.54 24.64
N PRO A 21 9.85 23.55 25.14
CA PRO A 21 8.75 22.81 24.53
C PRO A 21 8.26 23.57 23.29
N GLN A 22 8.30 22.93 22.12
CA GLN A 22 7.70 23.49 20.91
C GLN A 22 6.17 23.55 21.02
N ASN A 23 5.66 24.71 20.65
CA ASN A 23 4.27 25.14 20.68
C ASN A 23 3.40 24.32 19.71
N SER A 24 2.28 23.78 20.20
CA SER A 24 1.41 22.82 19.49
C SER A 24 0.30 23.51 18.69
N SER A 25 0.64 24.31 17.67
CA SER A 25 -0.39 24.96 16.84
C SER A 25 0.05 25.25 15.41
N GLU A 26 0.66 24.29 14.72
CA GLU A 26 0.95 24.45 13.28
C GLU A 26 0.95 23.13 12.51
N PHE A 27 -0.10 22.31 12.69
CA PHE A 27 -0.41 21.21 11.77
C PHE A 27 -1.92 21.06 11.63
N ILE A 28 -2.54 21.96 10.87
CA ILE A 28 -3.78 21.64 10.15
C ILE A 28 -3.48 21.83 8.67
N LYS A 29 -2.77 20.86 8.10
CA LYS A 29 -2.93 20.57 6.68
C LYS A 29 -4.24 19.81 6.59
N LYS A 30 -5.19 20.38 5.86
CA LYS A 30 -6.41 19.70 5.42
C LYS A 30 -5.94 18.50 4.61
N GLU A 31 -5.97 17.31 5.19
CA GLU A 31 -5.69 16.06 4.48
C GLU A 31 -6.77 15.92 3.40
N SER A 32 -6.33 15.96 2.14
CA SER A 32 -7.14 15.49 1.03
C SER A 32 -7.38 14.00 1.22
N SER A 33 -8.65 13.60 1.18
CA SER A 33 -9.08 12.21 1.20
C SER A 33 -8.23 11.38 0.24
N VAL A 34 -7.72 10.24 0.72
CA VAL A 34 -6.91 9.27 -0.04
C VAL A 34 -7.77 8.47 -1.04
N PHE A 35 -9.07 8.78 -1.16
CA PHE A 35 -10.06 7.95 -1.84
C PHE A 35 -10.65 8.52 -3.14
N ASP A 36 -10.02 9.52 -3.77
CA ASP A 36 -10.47 9.98 -5.10
C ASP A 36 -9.97 9.04 -6.21
N THR A 37 -10.81 8.06 -6.58
CA THR A 37 -10.64 7.20 -7.75
C THR A 37 -11.68 7.52 -8.81
N SER A 38 -11.40 8.52 -9.65
CA SER A 38 -12.11 8.71 -10.92
C SER A 38 -11.10 8.63 -12.07
N ASN A 39 -10.92 7.45 -12.65
CA ASN A 39 -10.31 7.28 -13.97
C ASN A 39 -10.92 6.06 -14.65
N SER A 40 -12.06 6.26 -15.32
CA SER A 40 -12.56 5.35 -16.35
C SER A 40 -12.36 6.01 -17.71
N ILE A 41 -11.53 5.42 -18.57
CA ILE A 41 -11.34 5.85 -19.95
C ILE A 41 -12.62 5.46 -20.72
N GLN A 42 -13.26 6.45 -21.35
CA GLN A 42 -14.39 6.26 -22.25
C GLN A 42 -13.91 5.75 -23.62
N ALA A 43 -14.70 4.88 -24.24
CA ALA A 43 -14.44 4.36 -25.58
C ALA A 43 -14.38 5.49 -26.62
N GLU A 44 -13.30 5.53 -27.41
CA GLU A 44 -13.10 6.53 -28.45
C GLU A 44 -14.02 6.28 -29.66
N GLU A 45 -14.65 7.37 -30.14
CA GLU A 45 -15.16 7.42 -31.51
C GLU A 45 -14.00 7.19 -32.50
N LEU A 46 -14.33 6.69 -33.70
CA LEU A 46 -13.37 6.41 -34.77
C LEU A 46 -12.44 7.62 -34.97
N LYS A 47 -11.15 7.48 -34.61
CA LYS A 47 -10.19 8.59 -34.71
C LYS A 47 -10.12 9.09 -36.15
N THR A 48 -10.19 10.41 -36.33
CA THR A 48 -10.05 11.06 -37.64
C THR A 48 -8.82 10.58 -38.42
N SER A 49 -7.71 10.29 -37.71
CA SER A 49 -6.49 9.75 -38.31
C SER A 49 -6.68 8.38 -38.97
N TYR A 50 -7.51 7.49 -38.39
CA TYR A 50 -7.79 6.18 -38.96
C TYR A 50 -8.63 6.28 -40.24
N PHE A 51 -9.56 7.24 -40.28
CA PHE A 51 -10.42 7.47 -41.44
C PHE A 51 -9.61 7.94 -42.66
N GLU A 52 -8.71 8.91 -42.46
CA GLU A 52 -7.80 9.39 -43.51
C GLU A 52 -6.88 8.30 -44.05
N GLU A 53 -6.38 7.44 -43.15
CA GLU A 53 -5.49 6.33 -43.50
C GLU A 53 -6.20 5.24 -44.32
N ILE A 54 -7.44 4.89 -43.97
CA ILE A 54 -8.25 3.93 -44.72
C ILE A 54 -8.58 4.47 -46.11
N ILE A 55 -9.00 5.73 -46.23
CA ILE A 55 -9.28 6.35 -47.55
C ILE A 55 -8.03 6.35 -48.44
N ASN A 56 -6.87 6.66 -47.87
CA ASN A 56 -5.60 6.61 -48.59
C ASN A 56 -5.23 5.19 -49.02
N TYR A 57 -5.56 4.17 -48.23
CA TYR A 57 -5.36 2.77 -48.59
C TYR A 57 -6.32 2.32 -49.71
N GLU A 58 -7.63 2.56 -49.54
CA GLU A 58 -8.68 2.14 -50.48
C GLU A 58 -8.47 2.79 -51.85
N SER A 59 -8.17 4.09 -51.89
CA SER A 59 -7.87 4.81 -53.15
C SER A 59 -6.64 4.29 -53.90
N LYS A 60 -5.72 3.57 -53.23
CA LYS A 60 -4.50 3.00 -53.82
C LYS A 60 -4.63 1.53 -54.21
N ASN A 61 -5.58 0.77 -53.63
CA ASN A 61 -5.53 -0.70 -53.62
C ASN A 61 -6.86 -1.41 -53.92
N ASP A 62 -7.77 -0.80 -54.68
CA ASP A 62 -9.14 -1.28 -54.99
C ASP A 62 -9.24 -2.71 -55.60
N LEU A 63 -8.12 -3.35 -55.97
CA LEU A 63 -8.07 -4.66 -56.64
C LEU A 63 -7.01 -5.64 -56.05
N LYS A 64 -6.49 -5.40 -54.84
CA LYS A 64 -5.49 -6.30 -54.23
C LYS A 64 -6.13 -7.58 -53.68
N GLU A 65 -5.40 -8.68 -53.83
CA GLU A 65 -5.69 -9.95 -53.16
C GLU A 65 -5.56 -9.78 -51.64
N LYS A 66 -6.51 -10.35 -50.88
CA LYS A 66 -6.54 -10.25 -49.42
C LYS A 66 -5.53 -11.20 -48.81
N ASN A 67 -4.68 -10.67 -47.92
CA ASN A 67 -3.68 -11.43 -47.19
C ASN A 67 -4.05 -11.63 -45.72
N ILE A 68 -5.06 -10.93 -45.21
CA ILE A 68 -5.54 -11.09 -43.84
C ILE A 68 -6.88 -11.84 -43.84
N TYR A 69 -6.92 -13.00 -43.18
CA TYR A 69 -8.13 -13.77 -42.94
C TYR A 69 -8.45 -13.76 -41.44
N LEU A 70 -9.53 -13.07 -41.06
CA LEU A 70 -9.95 -12.94 -39.66
C LEU A 70 -11.08 -13.89 -39.31
N SER A 71 -11.03 -14.44 -38.10
CA SER A 71 -12.10 -15.27 -37.53
C SER A 71 -12.16 -15.14 -36.02
N TYR A 72 -13.33 -15.39 -35.44
CA TYR A 72 -13.46 -15.59 -34.00
C TYR A 72 -13.02 -17.01 -33.65
N LYS A 73 -12.04 -17.15 -32.76
CA LYS A 73 -11.70 -18.44 -32.15
C LYS A 73 -12.65 -18.75 -30.99
N SER A 74 -12.94 -17.76 -30.16
CA SER A 74 -13.94 -17.87 -29.08
C SER A 74 -14.57 -16.52 -28.76
N PHE A 75 -15.82 -16.55 -28.33
CA PHE A 75 -16.58 -15.42 -27.82
C PHE A 75 -17.73 -15.94 -26.94
N PRO A 76 -18.24 -15.14 -25.97
CA PRO A 76 -19.34 -15.59 -25.13
C PRO A 76 -20.67 -15.52 -25.88
N GLN A 77 -21.57 -16.47 -25.62
CA GLN A 77 -22.94 -16.43 -26.14
C GLN A 77 -23.88 -15.62 -25.25
N ASN A 78 -23.60 -15.60 -23.94
CA ASN A 78 -24.38 -14.90 -22.94
C ASN A 78 -23.42 -14.22 -21.97
N ILE A 79 -23.72 -12.98 -21.61
CA ILE A 79 -23.01 -12.21 -20.60
C ILE A 79 -23.99 -11.59 -19.61
N PHE A 80 -23.52 -11.35 -18.40
CA PHE A 80 -24.25 -10.60 -17.41
C PHE A 80 -23.77 -9.14 -17.36
N LYS A 81 -24.63 -8.25 -16.88
CA LYS A 81 -24.25 -6.88 -16.54
C LYS A 81 -23.01 -6.85 -15.66
N ASN A 82 -22.05 -6.01 -16.04
CA ASN A 82 -20.76 -5.81 -15.38
C ASN A 82 -19.82 -7.03 -15.38
N GLN A 83 -20.20 -8.13 -16.03
CA GLN A 83 -19.32 -9.28 -16.17
C GLN A 83 -18.13 -8.92 -17.08
N ARG A 84 -16.92 -9.26 -16.64
CA ARG A 84 -15.76 -9.31 -17.52
C ARG A 84 -15.79 -10.59 -18.36
N PHE A 85 -15.47 -10.48 -19.65
CA PHE A 85 -15.47 -11.62 -20.57
C PHE A 85 -14.35 -11.54 -21.60
N GLU A 86 -13.99 -12.69 -22.17
CA GLU A 86 -12.91 -12.84 -23.14
C GLU A 86 -13.47 -13.03 -24.55
N ILE A 87 -12.80 -12.42 -25.53
CA ILE A 87 -12.91 -12.72 -26.96
C ILE A 87 -11.52 -13.06 -27.48
N ILE A 88 -11.39 -14.19 -28.17
CA ILE A 88 -10.15 -14.57 -28.85
C ILE A 88 -10.37 -14.43 -30.35
N LEU A 89 -9.55 -13.58 -30.97
CA LEU A 89 -9.46 -13.46 -32.42
C LEU A 89 -8.34 -14.33 -32.96
N LYS A 90 -8.56 -14.87 -34.16
CA LYS A 90 -7.56 -15.58 -34.95
C LYS A 90 -7.39 -14.87 -36.29
N ALA A 91 -6.14 -14.60 -36.66
CA ALA A 91 -5.76 -14.03 -37.94
C ALA A 91 -4.80 -14.98 -38.67
N ILE A 92 -5.06 -15.26 -39.94
CA ILE A 92 -4.08 -15.88 -40.83
C ILE A 92 -3.57 -14.78 -41.76
N ILE A 93 -2.26 -14.50 -41.71
CA ILE A 93 -1.61 -13.41 -42.45
C ILE A 93 -0.65 -14.00 -43.46
N THR A 94 -1.04 -14.04 -44.74
CA THR A 94 -0.23 -14.65 -45.80
C THR A 94 0.88 -13.75 -46.32
N ALA A 95 0.82 -12.45 -46.01
CA ALA A 95 1.83 -11.47 -46.39
C ALA A 95 3.17 -11.77 -45.70
N ASP A 96 4.26 -11.68 -46.45
CA ASP A 96 5.62 -11.96 -45.92
C ASP A 96 6.35 -10.72 -45.40
N ASP A 97 5.88 -9.52 -45.73
CA ASP A 97 6.58 -8.26 -45.47
C ASP A 97 5.76 -7.29 -44.60
N TYR A 98 5.74 -7.51 -43.29
CA TYR A 98 5.17 -6.58 -42.29
C TYR A 98 6.00 -6.63 -40.99
N ASP A 99 5.86 -5.62 -40.14
CA ASP A 99 6.56 -5.52 -38.84
C ASP A 99 5.65 -5.24 -37.65
N LYS A 100 4.37 -4.92 -37.89
CA LYS A 100 3.38 -4.66 -36.84
C LYS A 100 1.99 -5.15 -37.25
N ILE A 101 1.27 -5.73 -36.29
CA ILE A 101 -0.16 -6.02 -36.36
C ILE A 101 -0.86 -5.15 -35.30
N GLU A 102 -1.87 -4.39 -35.70
CA GLU A 102 -2.66 -3.52 -34.84
C GLU A 102 -4.13 -3.94 -34.86
N THR A 103 -4.78 -3.93 -33.69
CA THR A 103 -6.22 -4.10 -33.58
C THR A 103 -6.87 -2.78 -33.19
N ARG A 104 -7.96 -2.45 -33.85
CA ARG A 104 -8.80 -1.27 -33.58
C ARG A 104 -10.22 -1.74 -33.29
N PHE A 105 -10.87 -1.07 -32.34
CA PHE A 105 -12.23 -1.38 -31.89
C PHE A 105 -13.17 -0.29 -32.38
N ILE A 106 -14.02 -0.61 -33.36
CA ILE A 106 -14.83 0.38 -34.06
C ILE A 106 -16.29 0.27 -33.60
N ASN A 107 -16.94 1.41 -33.33
CA ASN A 107 -18.35 1.52 -32.97
C ASN A 107 -18.76 0.72 -31.71
N SER A 108 -17.85 0.57 -30.74
CA SER A 108 -18.20 0.02 -29.43
C SER A 108 -19.12 0.98 -28.67
N LYS A 109 -20.12 0.47 -27.95
CA LYS A 109 -21.00 1.28 -27.10
C LYS A 109 -21.34 0.55 -25.80
N ASN A 110 -21.45 1.28 -24.69
CA ASN A 110 -21.81 0.79 -23.36
C ASN A 110 -20.98 -0.44 -22.93
N MET A 111 -19.72 -0.46 -23.37
CA MET A 111 -18.76 -1.51 -23.11
C MET A 111 -17.33 -0.96 -23.18
N ASN A 112 -16.46 -1.44 -22.30
CA ASN A 112 -15.05 -1.10 -22.29
C ASN A 112 -14.19 -2.28 -22.74
N VAL A 113 -13.10 -1.97 -23.44
CA VAL A 113 -11.99 -2.89 -23.71
C VAL A 113 -10.96 -2.71 -22.60
N LEU A 114 -10.61 -3.78 -21.92
CA LEU A 114 -9.76 -3.72 -20.72
C LEU A 114 -8.27 -3.81 -21.06
N ASN A 115 -7.92 -4.38 -22.22
CA ASN A 115 -6.55 -4.54 -22.70
C ASN A 115 -6.42 -4.16 -24.20
N PRO A 116 -6.74 -2.91 -24.59
CA PRO A 116 -6.74 -2.50 -26.00
C PRO A 116 -5.37 -2.65 -26.68
N GLU A 117 -4.27 -2.57 -25.91
CA GLU A 117 -2.88 -2.66 -26.39
C GLU A 117 -2.34 -4.10 -26.41
N SER A 118 -3.20 -5.13 -26.33
CA SER A 118 -2.75 -6.52 -26.33
C SER A 118 -2.10 -6.90 -27.67
N SER A 119 -0.94 -7.55 -27.61
CA SER A 119 -0.16 -7.98 -28.78
C SER A 119 -0.68 -9.30 -29.36
N TRP A 120 -0.55 -9.45 -30.68
CA TRP A 120 -0.79 -10.72 -31.38
C TRP A 120 0.35 -11.70 -31.14
N GLU A 121 0.02 -12.95 -30.86
CA GLU A 121 0.97 -14.05 -30.66
C GLU A 121 0.90 -15.00 -31.85
N GLU A 122 2.04 -15.34 -32.45
CA GLU A 122 2.12 -16.37 -33.48
C GLU A 122 2.04 -17.76 -32.84
N ILE A 123 1.02 -18.54 -33.18
CA ILE A 123 0.78 -19.88 -32.62
C ILE A 123 1.31 -20.96 -33.57
N GLU A 124 1.14 -20.73 -34.86
CA GLU A 124 1.61 -21.58 -35.97
C GLU A 124 2.02 -20.68 -37.13
N ASP A 125 2.74 -21.21 -38.13
CA ASP A 125 3.19 -20.45 -39.30
C ASP A 125 2.07 -19.58 -39.87
N LYS A 126 2.30 -18.26 -39.91
CA LYS A 126 1.37 -17.25 -40.43
C LYS A 126 0.04 -17.15 -39.69
N THR A 127 -0.10 -17.82 -38.54
CA THR A 127 -1.33 -17.91 -37.77
C THR A 127 -1.15 -17.26 -36.40
N PHE A 128 -1.92 -16.21 -36.18
CA PHE A 128 -1.84 -15.35 -35.01
C PHE A 128 -3.11 -15.41 -34.19
N GLU A 129 -2.97 -15.28 -32.87
CA GLU A 129 -4.07 -15.14 -31.93
C GLU A 129 -3.87 -13.92 -31.04
N ASN A 130 -4.98 -13.30 -30.65
CA ASN A 130 -4.98 -12.22 -29.68
C ASN A 130 -6.23 -12.31 -28.81
N LYS A 131 -6.05 -12.06 -27.51
CA LYS A 131 -7.08 -12.20 -26.49
C LYS A 131 -7.44 -10.83 -25.95
N PHE A 132 -8.71 -10.47 -26.10
CA PHE A 132 -9.22 -9.20 -25.62
C PHE A 132 -10.26 -9.43 -24.53
N TYR A 133 -10.18 -8.62 -23.49
CA TYR A 133 -11.08 -8.64 -22.36
C TYR A 133 -12.00 -7.43 -22.40
N PHE A 134 -13.27 -7.66 -22.11
CA PHE A 134 -14.31 -6.66 -22.20
C PHE A 134 -15.18 -6.65 -20.96
N LYS A 135 -15.86 -5.53 -20.74
CA LYS A 135 -16.91 -5.41 -19.72
C LYS A 135 -18.07 -4.57 -20.25
N ALA A 136 -19.26 -5.16 -20.28
CA ALA A 136 -20.49 -4.50 -20.73
C ALA A 136 -21.34 -4.02 -19.55
N TYR A 137 -21.93 -2.83 -19.68
CA TYR A 137 -22.62 -2.14 -18.58
C TYR A 137 -24.14 -2.11 -18.73
N GLU A 138 -24.64 -2.16 -19.97
CA GLU A 138 -26.05 -2.00 -20.30
C GLU A 138 -26.50 -3.00 -21.37
N ASP A 139 -27.81 -3.24 -21.44
CA ASP A 139 -28.43 -4.13 -22.43
C ASP A 139 -28.27 -3.62 -23.87
N SER A 140 -28.19 -2.30 -24.05
CA SER A 140 -27.96 -1.61 -25.32
C SER A 140 -26.50 -1.56 -25.75
N PHE A 141 -25.63 -2.41 -25.17
CA PHE A 141 -24.23 -2.50 -25.57
C PHE A 141 -24.09 -2.94 -27.03
N VAL A 142 -23.02 -2.45 -27.66
CA VAL A 142 -22.67 -2.78 -29.04
C VAL A 142 -21.26 -3.33 -29.04
N MET A 143 -21.14 -4.58 -29.48
CA MET A 143 -19.84 -5.24 -29.67
C MET A 143 -19.11 -4.56 -30.84
N PRO A 144 -17.80 -4.24 -30.71
CA PRO A 144 -17.10 -3.51 -31.75
C PRO A 144 -16.96 -4.36 -33.01
N THR A 145 -16.92 -3.68 -34.15
CA THR A 145 -16.26 -4.25 -35.32
C THR A 145 -14.76 -4.25 -35.04
N PHE A 146 -14.13 -5.41 -35.11
CA PHE A 146 -12.68 -5.49 -34.95
C PHE A 146 -12.04 -5.22 -36.30
N GLN A 147 -11.17 -4.23 -36.35
CA GLN A 147 -10.36 -3.89 -37.50
C GLN A 147 -8.92 -4.29 -37.21
N VAL A 148 -8.35 -5.14 -38.05
CA VAL A 148 -6.95 -5.58 -37.95
C VAL A 148 -6.17 -5.02 -39.11
N ALA A 149 -5.10 -4.31 -38.80
CA ALA A 149 -4.23 -3.64 -39.75
C ALA A 149 -2.81 -4.18 -39.61
N ILE A 150 -2.13 -4.40 -40.75
CA ILE A 150 -0.71 -4.74 -40.78
C ILE A 150 0.09 -3.61 -41.41
N TYR A 151 1.28 -3.36 -40.87
CA TYR A 151 2.15 -2.26 -41.29
C TYR A 151 3.55 -2.74 -41.62
N LYS A 152 4.24 -1.93 -42.43
CA LYS A 152 5.68 -2.00 -42.63
C LYS A 152 6.26 -0.61 -42.59
N ASN A 153 7.28 -0.38 -41.75
CA ASN A 153 7.94 0.92 -41.62
C ASN A 153 6.94 2.08 -41.38
N LEU A 154 5.88 1.83 -40.59
CA LEU A 154 4.77 2.76 -40.29
C LEU A 154 3.81 3.06 -41.45
N GLU A 155 3.95 2.41 -42.61
CA GLU A 155 2.95 2.48 -43.68
C GLU A 155 1.95 1.34 -43.56
N LEU A 156 0.65 1.66 -43.66
CA LEU A 156 -0.44 0.69 -43.71
C LEU A 156 -0.35 -0.14 -45.01
N ILE A 157 -0.18 -1.45 -44.86
CA ILE A 157 -0.12 -2.37 -46.00
C ILE A 157 -1.50 -2.91 -46.35
N GLU A 158 -2.24 -3.35 -45.35
CA GLU A 158 -3.55 -3.96 -45.51
C GLU A 158 -4.35 -3.81 -44.21
N VAL A 159 -5.67 -3.70 -44.36
CA VAL A 159 -6.62 -3.64 -43.26
C VAL A 159 -7.82 -4.54 -43.56
N GLN A 160 -8.24 -5.32 -42.57
CA GLN A 160 -9.41 -6.18 -42.69
C GLN A 160 -10.30 -6.04 -41.46
N ASN A 161 -11.61 -6.08 -41.68
CA ASN A 161 -12.61 -5.97 -40.62
C ASN A 161 -13.29 -7.32 -40.40
N ILE A 162 -13.68 -7.61 -39.16
CA ILE A 162 -14.60 -8.69 -38.82
C ILE A 162 -15.81 -8.11 -38.07
N ALA A 163 -17.00 -8.46 -38.58
CA ALA A 163 -18.26 -7.96 -38.06
C ALA A 163 -18.57 -8.52 -36.67
N PRO A 164 -19.20 -7.72 -35.79
CA PRO A 164 -19.55 -8.16 -34.45
C PRO A 164 -20.51 -9.34 -34.46
N GLN A 165 -20.36 -10.22 -33.47
CA GLN A 165 -21.29 -11.32 -33.20
C GLN A 165 -22.36 -10.89 -32.19
N GLU A 166 -23.56 -11.46 -32.31
CA GLU A 166 -24.61 -11.26 -31.32
C GLU A 166 -24.26 -11.97 -30.01
N VAL A 167 -24.43 -11.27 -28.89
CA VAL A 167 -24.19 -11.78 -27.54
C VAL A 167 -25.40 -11.40 -26.68
N ALA A 168 -26.03 -12.39 -26.04
CA ALA A 168 -27.17 -12.14 -25.18
C ALA A 168 -26.73 -11.46 -23.87
N PHE A 169 -27.52 -10.48 -23.42
CA PHE A 169 -27.28 -9.75 -22.18
C PHE A 169 -28.37 -10.04 -21.15
N SER A 170 -27.98 -10.15 -19.88
CA SER A 170 -28.92 -10.33 -18.77
C SER A 170 -28.44 -9.66 -17.50
N GLU A 171 -29.37 -9.25 -16.65
CA GLU A 171 -29.06 -8.74 -15.31
C GLU A 171 -29.33 -9.80 -14.25
N ILE A 172 -28.44 -9.93 -13.27
CA ILE A 172 -28.54 -10.89 -12.16
C ILE A 172 -28.53 -10.17 -10.82
N GLY A 173 -28.86 -10.89 -9.74
CA GLY A 173 -28.71 -10.40 -8.37
C GLY A 173 -29.76 -9.38 -7.91
N LYS A 174 -30.71 -8.96 -8.76
CA LYS A 174 -31.77 -7.98 -8.40
C LYS A 174 -32.53 -8.32 -7.12
N ASN A 175 -32.78 -9.60 -6.88
CA ASN A 175 -33.56 -10.10 -5.74
C ASN A 175 -32.68 -10.67 -4.62
N ILE A 176 -31.37 -10.44 -4.65
CA ILE A 176 -30.42 -10.97 -3.67
C ILE A 176 -29.87 -9.80 -2.86
N ASN A 177 -30.36 -9.66 -1.63
CA ASN A 177 -30.06 -8.49 -0.79
C ASN A 177 -28.58 -8.33 -0.44
N ASN A 178 -27.85 -9.43 -0.30
CA ASN A 178 -26.43 -9.42 0.07
C ASN A 178 -25.50 -9.58 -1.14
N PHE A 179 -25.99 -9.41 -2.37
CA PHE A 179 -25.16 -9.52 -3.56
C PHE A 179 -24.14 -8.37 -3.59
N SER A 180 -22.86 -8.70 -3.70
CA SER A 180 -21.75 -7.74 -3.68
C SER A 180 -21.49 -7.07 -5.03
N SER A 181 -22.34 -7.30 -6.03
CA SER A 181 -22.14 -6.94 -7.44
C SER A 181 -20.95 -7.63 -8.12
N VAL A 182 -20.34 -8.63 -7.47
CA VAL A 182 -19.22 -9.39 -8.03
C VAL A 182 -19.67 -10.67 -8.73
N ILE A 183 -19.17 -10.86 -9.93
CA ILE A 183 -19.20 -12.04 -10.77
C ILE A 183 -17.76 -12.50 -10.87
N ALA A 184 -17.47 -13.73 -10.47
CA ALA A 184 -16.12 -14.28 -10.49
C ALA A 184 -16.16 -15.79 -10.72
N LYS A 185 -15.11 -16.37 -11.27
CA LYS A 185 -14.94 -17.82 -11.32
C LYS A 185 -14.56 -18.40 -9.96
N ASP A 186 -13.72 -17.67 -9.22
CA ASP A 186 -13.35 -17.97 -7.85
C ASP A 186 -13.13 -16.66 -7.08
N LEU A 187 -13.41 -16.66 -5.78
CA LEU A 187 -13.23 -15.52 -4.89
C LEU A 187 -12.90 -16.00 -3.48
N VAL A 188 -11.77 -15.54 -2.96
CA VAL A 188 -11.22 -15.91 -1.66
C VAL A 188 -10.92 -14.65 -0.84
N ILE A 189 -11.26 -14.70 0.45
CA ILE A 189 -10.83 -13.70 1.43
C ILE A 189 -9.54 -14.18 2.06
N ASN A 190 -8.41 -13.57 1.70
CA ASN A 190 -7.10 -13.93 2.23
C ASN A 190 -6.96 -13.53 3.69
N ALA A 191 -7.36 -12.30 4.00
CA ALA A 191 -7.28 -11.72 5.32
C ALA A 191 -8.38 -10.68 5.51
N HIS A 192 -8.76 -10.46 6.77
CA HIS A 192 -9.56 -9.32 7.16
C HIS A 192 -9.11 -8.87 8.55
N LYS A 193 -9.22 -7.57 8.80
CA LYS A 193 -8.85 -6.99 10.09
C LYS A 193 -9.85 -5.92 10.47
N THR A 194 -10.29 -5.94 11.71
CA THR A 194 -11.24 -4.97 12.25
C THR A 194 -10.62 -4.20 13.41
N LYS A 195 -10.71 -2.87 13.35
CA LYS A 195 -10.32 -1.97 14.43
C LYS A 195 -11.49 -1.07 14.81
N GLN A 196 -11.45 -0.54 16.02
CA GLN A 196 -12.38 0.52 16.42
C GLN A 196 -12.02 1.81 15.69
N TYR A 197 -12.99 2.41 14.99
CA TYR A 197 -12.81 3.68 14.28
C TYR A 197 -13.18 4.86 15.19
N ASN A 198 -14.32 4.75 15.87
CA ASN A 198 -14.77 5.68 16.91
C ASN A 198 -15.61 4.93 17.97
N ASN A 199 -16.36 5.65 18.80
CA ASN A 199 -17.15 5.02 19.88
C ASN A 199 -18.30 4.13 19.36
N ASP A 200 -18.82 4.42 18.17
CA ASP A 200 -20.03 3.81 17.63
C ASP A 200 -19.75 2.94 16.38
N GLU A 201 -18.53 3.03 15.82
CA GLU A 201 -18.16 2.44 14.54
C GLU A 201 -16.83 1.68 14.57
N LEU A 202 -16.75 0.67 13.71
CA LEU A 202 -15.61 -0.17 13.42
C LEU A 202 -15.17 0.11 12.00
N ILE A 203 -13.87 0.06 11.76
CA ILE A 203 -13.31 -0.01 10.41
C ILE A 203 -12.81 -1.43 10.16
N THR A 204 -13.29 -2.05 9.10
CA THR A 204 -12.86 -3.36 8.64
C THR A 204 -12.16 -3.22 7.29
N ILE A 205 -10.95 -3.77 7.19
CA ILE A 205 -10.21 -3.88 5.93
C ILE A 205 -10.19 -5.36 5.54
N MET A 206 -10.49 -5.63 4.27
CA MET A 206 -10.50 -6.98 3.68
C MET A 206 -9.51 -7.04 2.52
N ASP A 207 -8.75 -8.13 2.47
CA ASP A 207 -7.89 -8.50 1.35
C ASP A 207 -8.58 -9.65 0.58
N ILE A 208 -9.00 -9.36 -0.65
CA ILE A 208 -9.84 -10.21 -1.48
C ILE A 208 -9.08 -10.57 -2.75
N ASN A 209 -8.92 -11.86 -3.01
CA ASN A 209 -8.44 -12.38 -4.30
C ASN A 209 -9.60 -12.94 -5.10
N ALA A 210 -9.60 -12.71 -6.41
CA ALA A 210 -10.57 -13.35 -7.30
C ALA A 210 -9.98 -13.61 -8.69
N VAL A 211 -10.61 -14.56 -9.39
CA VAL A 211 -10.22 -15.00 -10.74
C VAL A 211 -11.40 -14.80 -11.69
N GLU A 212 -11.12 -14.31 -12.90
CA GLU A 212 -12.10 -13.95 -13.93
C GLU A 212 -13.22 -13.08 -13.33
N SER A 213 -12.82 -12.06 -12.56
CA SER A 213 -13.71 -11.27 -11.72
C SER A 213 -13.88 -9.83 -12.17
N ASN A 214 -14.88 -9.14 -11.61
CA ASN A 214 -15.08 -7.69 -11.68
C ASN A 214 -14.97 -7.05 -10.28
N LEU A 215 -13.87 -7.26 -9.57
CA LEU A 215 -13.69 -6.76 -8.19
C LEU A 215 -13.81 -5.24 -8.06
N GLU A 216 -13.61 -4.49 -9.15
CA GLU A 216 -13.86 -3.04 -9.18
C GLU A 216 -15.32 -2.65 -8.90
N ASP A 217 -16.27 -3.58 -9.03
CA ASP A 217 -17.68 -3.34 -8.71
C ASP A 217 -18.07 -3.81 -7.30
N PHE A 218 -17.11 -4.33 -6.52
CA PHE A 218 -17.40 -4.85 -5.19
C PHE A 218 -18.00 -3.77 -4.29
N ALA A 219 -19.21 -4.02 -3.82
CA ALA A 219 -19.91 -3.14 -2.89
C ALA A 219 -20.86 -3.92 -2.00
N ILE A 220 -20.91 -3.59 -0.72
CA ILE A 220 -21.79 -4.23 0.26
C ILE A 220 -23.03 -3.37 0.47
N LYS A 221 -24.20 -3.88 0.11
CA LYS A 221 -25.46 -3.16 0.30
C LYS A 221 -25.73 -2.89 1.78
N GLY A 222 -26.14 -1.66 2.10
CA GLY A 222 -26.50 -1.25 3.46
C GLY A 222 -25.33 -0.76 4.31
N VAL A 223 -24.14 -0.63 3.73
CA VAL A 223 -22.99 0.04 4.35
C VAL A 223 -22.80 1.41 3.69
N GLU A 224 -22.84 2.48 4.48
CA GLU A 224 -22.77 3.85 3.94
C GLU A 224 -21.34 4.25 3.56
N GLU A 225 -20.37 3.99 4.45
CA GLU A 225 -18.97 4.32 4.24
C GLU A 225 -18.17 3.05 3.92
N GLN A 226 -17.75 2.91 2.66
CA GLN A 226 -16.98 1.80 2.15
C GLN A 226 -16.25 2.20 0.86
N GLY A 227 -15.22 1.45 0.47
CA GLY A 227 -14.58 1.67 -0.82
C GLY A 227 -13.31 0.87 -1.06
N ILE A 228 -12.79 1.06 -2.27
CA ILE A 228 -11.55 0.43 -2.73
C ILE A 228 -10.38 1.25 -2.17
N SER A 229 -9.56 0.63 -1.32
CA SER A 229 -8.28 1.22 -0.88
C SER A 229 -7.19 1.00 -1.93
N LYS A 230 -7.16 -0.20 -2.51
CA LYS A 230 -6.22 -0.57 -3.57
C LYS A 230 -6.84 -1.69 -4.41
N ILE A 231 -6.62 -1.65 -5.71
CA ILE A 231 -6.93 -2.76 -6.62
C ILE A 231 -5.71 -3.01 -7.51
N ASP A 232 -5.23 -4.25 -7.50
CA ASP A 232 -4.22 -4.74 -8.44
C ASP A 232 -4.96 -5.58 -9.50
N ASP A 233 -5.00 -5.10 -10.73
CA ASP A 233 -5.79 -5.70 -11.82
C ASP A 233 -4.86 -6.30 -12.89
N ASN A 234 -4.59 -7.60 -12.77
CA ASN A 234 -3.82 -8.39 -13.73
C ASN A 234 -4.71 -9.49 -14.31
N TYR A 235 -5.80 -9.09 -14.98
CA TYR A 235 -6.82 -10.00 -15.48
C TYR A 235 -6.20 -11.22 -16.21
N PRO A 236 -6.59 -12.46 -15.88
CA PRO A 236 -7.80 -12.84 -15.14
C PRO A 236 -7.71 -12.75 -13.61
N GLU A 237 -6.56 -12.43 -13.02
CA GLU A 237 -6.41 -12.35 -11.56
C GLU A 237 -6.58 -10.92 -11.06
N GLN A 238 -7.33 -10.76 -9.97
CA GLN A 238 -7.48 -9.47 -9.31
C GLN A 238 -7.26 -9.61 -7.80
N ASN A 239 -6.58 -8.62 -7.22
CA ASN A 239 -6.47 -8.44 -5.78
C ASN A 239 -7.11 -7.11 -5.39
N LEU A 240 -7.94 -7.13 -4.36
CA LEU A 240 -8.66 -5.97 -3.86
C LEU A 240 -8.42 -5.81 -2.36
N LEU A 241 -7.88 -4.67 -1.98
CA LEU A 241 -7.91 -4.18 -0.60
C LEU A 241 -9.11 -3.25 -0.44
N TYR A 242 -10.10 -3.68 0.33
CA TYR A 242 -11.38 -2.99 0.50
C TYR A 242 -11.58 -2.57 1.95
N TYR A 243 -12.03 -1.34 2.18
CA TYR A 243 -12.40 -0.86 3.51
C TYR A 243 -13.91 -0.70 3.63
N LEU A 244 -14.42 -0.86 4.84
CA LEU A 244 -15.79 -0.55 5.19
C LEU A 244 -15.93 -0.14 6.65
N VAL A 245 -16.89 0.73 6.93
CA VAL A 245 -17.22 1.19 8.27
C VAL A 245 -18.54 0.56 8.71
N LEU A 246 -18.51 -0.12 9.86
CA LEU A 246 -19.61 -0.92 10.40
C LEU A 246 -20.00 -0.41 11.78
N PRO A 247 -21.27 -0.51 12.21
CA PRO A 247 -21.64 -0.24 13.59
C PRO A 247 -20.90 -1.14 14.59
N VAL A 248 -20.54 -0.62 15.78
CA VAL A 248 -19.75 -1.32 16.83
C VAL A 248 -20.37 -2.62 17.34
N HIS A 249 -21.68 -2.78 17.17
CA HIS A 249 -22.41 -3.99 17.56
C HIS A 249 -22.39 -5.09 16.47
N THR A 250 -21.85 -4.81 15.28
CA THR A 250 -21.77 -5.77 14.17
C THR A 250 -20.85 -6.93 14.55
N LYS A 251 -21.38 -8.16 14.49
CA LYS A 251 -20.63 -9.39 14.83
C LYS A 251 -20.22 -10.22 13.62
N LYS A 252 -20.89 -10.00 12.50
CA LYS A 252 -20.66 -10.73 11.26
C LYS A 252 -20.95 -9.82 10.09
N LEU A 253 -20.20 -10.02 9.03
CA LEU A 253 -20.43 -9.47 7.71
C LEU A 253 -20.69 -10.64 6.78
N ASP A 254 -21.76 -10.57 5.99
CA ASP A 254 -22.00 -11.56 4.94
C ASP A 254 -22.36 -10.86 3.64
N PHE A 255 -21.80 -11.39 2.56
CA PHE A 255 -22.10 -10.97 1.20
C PHE A 255 -22.04 -12.19 0.28
N SER A 256 -22.66 -12.08 -0.88
CA SER A 256 -22.64 -13.11 -1.91
C SER A 256 -22.07 -12.58 -3.21
N TYR A 257 -21.36 -13.44 -3.93
CA TYR A 257 -20.93 -13.19 -5.30
C TYR A 257 -21.55 -14.26 -6.22
N TYR A 258 -21.69 -13.97 -7.50
CA TYR A 258 -22.13 -14.95 -8.48
C TYR A 258 -20.91 -15.72 -9.00
N ASN A 259 -20.87 -17.02 -8.75
CA ASN A 259 -19.82 -17.88 -9.27
C ASN A 259 -20.13 -18.25 -10.73
N SER A 260 -19.31 -17.78 -11.67
CA SER A 260 -19.50 -17.98 -13.12
C SER A 260 -19.28 -19.44 -13.56
N PHE A 261 -18.47 -20.20 -12.82
CA PHE A 261 -18.19 -21.61 -13.10
C PHE A 261 -19.28 -22.54 -12.54
N GLU A 262 -19.64 -22.38 -11.27
CA GLU A 262 -20.69 -23.15 -10.60
C GLU A 262 -22.11 -22.67 -10.94
N LYS A 263 -22.23 -21.51 -11.61
CA LYS A 263 -23.49 -20.89 -12.05
C LYS A 263 -24.49 -20.66 -10.90
N LYS A 264 -23.98 -20.24 -9.74
CA LYS A 264 -24.81 -19.97 -8.54
C LYS A 264 -24.21 -18.88 -7.67
N PHE A 265 -25.04 -18.30 -6.81
CA PHE A 265 -24.56 -17.37 -5.79
C PHE A 265 -23.91 -18.12 -4.63
N ILE A 266 -22.70 -17.70 -4.25
CA ILE A 266 -21.95 -18.24 -3.12
C ILE A 266 -21.86 -17.15 -2.06
N THR A 267 -22.26 -17.48 -0.83
CA THR A 267 -22.24 -16.55 0.32
C THR A 267 -20.97 -16.74 1.13
N ILE A 268 -20.26 -15.65 1.37
CA ILE A 268 -19.09 -15.56 2.25
C ILE A 268 -19.51 -14.92 3.55
N LYS A 269 -19.03 -15.48 4.67
CA LYS A 269 -19.34 -15.00 6.02
C LYS A 269 -18.04 -14.71 6.75
N ILE A 270 -17.88 -13.47 7.19
CA ILE A 270 -16.69 -12.96 7.87
C ILE A 270 -17.08 -12.59 9.31
N PRO A 271 -16.45 -13.17 10.34
CA PRO A 271 -16.67 -12.73 11.71
C PRO A 271 -16.04 -11.36 11.94
N ILE A 272 -16.76 -10.45 12.58
CA ILE A 272 -16.25 -9.12 12.94
C ILE A 272 -15.79 -9.18 14.39
N VAL A 273 -14.48 -9.33 14.57
CA VAL A 273 -13.83 -9.41 15.89
C VAL A 273 -12.85 -8.26 16.02
N LEU A 274 -13.01 -7.47 17.08
CA LEU A 274 -12.07 -6.41 17.43
C LEU A 274 -10.72 -7.03 17.82
N GLU A 275 -9.70 -6.75 17.03
CA GLU A 275 -8.34 -7.05 17.44
C GLU A 275 -7.91 -6.00 18.46
N ASN A 276 -7.86 -6.42 19.73
CA ASN A 276 -7.17 -5.64 20.77
C ASN A 276 -5.67 -5.73 20.51
N GLU A 277 -5.17 -4.87 19.63
CA GLU A 277 -3.77 -4.47 19.71
C GLU A 277 -3.61 -3.73 21.03
N LEU A 278 -3.13 -4.43 22.06
CA LEU A 278 -2.51 -3.77 23.20
C LEU A 278 -1.23 -3.10 22.68
N VAL A 279 -1.38 -2.01 21.94
CA VAL A 279 -0.36 -0.99 21.79
C VAL A 279 -0.25 -0.36 23.16
N SER A 280 0.55 -1.00 24.02
CA SER A 280 1.13 -0.32 25.16
C SER A 280 1.89 0.86 24.57
N THR A 281 1.32 2.05 24.67
CA THR A 281 1.88 3.34 24.26
C THR A 281 3.17 3.71 25.01
N GLN A 282 3.80 2.73 25.67
CA GLN A 282 4.94 2.83 26.59
C GLN A 282 5.99 1.72 26.37
N THR A 283 5.79 0.78 25.42
CA THR A 283 6.85 -0.17 25.03
C THR A 283 7.71 0.44 23.92
N ASP A 284 9.04 0.31 24.07
CA ASP A 284 10.10 0.84 23.19
C ASP A 284 10.40 2.34 23.20
N LEU A 285 9.89 3.10 24.17
CA LEU A 285 10.30 4.48 24.41
C LEU A 285 11.54 4.59 25.32
N ASN A 286 12.55 3.70 25.21
CA ASN A 286 13.78 3.85 25.99
C ASN A 286 14.65 4.96 25.37
N PRO A 287 14.72 6.19 25.94
CA PRO A 287 15.52 7.27 25.38
C PRO A 287 17.02 6.94 25.34
N ASN A 288 17.46 5.94 26.11
CA ASN A 288 18.86 5.49 26.16
C ASN A 288 19.20 4.41 25.13
N LYS A 289 18.20 3.74 24.51
CA LYS A 289 18.41 2.83 23.35
C LYS A 289 18.38 3.57 22.00
N SER A 290 18.47 4.90 22.02
CA SER A 290 18.58 5.67 20.78
C SER A 290 19.97 5.48 20.15
N ASN A 291 20.00 5.15 18.86
CA ASN A 291 21.22 5.14 18.04
C ASN A 291 21.99 6.46 18.12
N ILE A 292 21.33 7.56 18.51
CA ILE A 292 21.94 8.89 18.71
C ILE A 292 23.09 8.84 19.72
N LEU A 293 22.96 8.09 20.83
CA LEU A 293 24.01 8.02 21.85
C LEU A 293 25.23 7.25 21.31
N LEU A 294 24.99 6.20 20.52
CA LEU A 294 26.03 5.46 19.81
C LEU A 294 26.73 6.36 18.77
N TYR A 295 25.99 7.11 17.96
CA TYR A 295 26.56 8.07 17.00
C TYR A 295 27.39 9.16 17.67
N LYS A 296 26.94 9.71 18.81
CA LYS A 296 27.70 10.68 19.61
C LYS A 296 29.03 10.09 20.09
N ARG A 297 29.06 8.84 20.56
CA ARG A 297 30.29 8.13 20.97
C ARG A 297 31.23 7.87 19.81
N VAL A 298 30.72 7.37 18.68
CA VAL A 298 31.51 7.10 17.47
C VAL A 298 32.10 8.39 16.91
N ALA A 299 31.33 9.48 16.85
CA ALA A 299 31.81 10.78 16.41
C ALA A 299 32.92 11.34 17.32
N LEU A 300 32.75 11.28 18.65
CA LEU A 300 33.78 11.70 19.60
C LEU A 300 35.02 10.81 19.54
N GLY A 301 34.87 9.50 19.36
CA GLY A 301 35.98 8.56 19.16
C GLY A 301 36.75 8.85 17.86
N GLY A 302 36.04 9.15 16.77
CA GLY A 302 36.62 9.56 15.50
C GLY A 302 37.41 10.88 15.62
N LEU A 303 36.85 11.89 16.29
CA LEU A 303 37.53 13.16 16.56
C LEU A 303 38.76 12.98 17.45
N PHE A 304 38.66 12.13 18.48
CA PHE A 304 39.78 11.79 19.35
C PHE A 304 40.94 11.18 18.52
N ALA A 305 40.65 10.17 17.70
CA ALA A 305 41.64 9.52 16.84
C ALA A 305 42.23 10.49 15.82
N LEU A 306 41.39 11.29 15.16
CA LEU A 306 41.81 12.29 14.18
C LEU A 306 42.80 13.29 14.78
N PHE A 307 42.46 13.92 15.92
CA PHE A 307 43.36 14.89 16.55
C PHE A 307 44.63 14.25 17.10
N LEU A 308 44.55 13.01 17.58
CA LEU A 308 45.71 12.27 18.06
C LEU A 308 46.69 11.96 16.90
N ILE A 309 46.19 11.53 15.74
CA ILE A 309 47.00 11.31 14.54
C ILE A 309 47.65 12.61 14.06
N ILE A 310 46.87 13.71 13.99
CA ILE A 310 47.40 15.03 13.59
C ILE A 310 48.45 15.53 14.59
N TYR A 311 48.26 15.28 15.89
CA TYR A 311 49.25 15.59 16.91
C TYR A 311 50.56 14.83 16.70
N ILE A 312 50.50 13.51 16.44
CA ILE A 312 51.68 12.69 16.17
C ILE A 312 52.42 13.20 14.93
N TRP A 313 51.70 13.58 13.87
CA TRP A 313 52.29 14.02 12.61
C TRP A 313 52.85 15.46 12.66
N LYS A 314 52.06 16.43 13.13
CA LYS A 314 52.44 17.85 13.13
C LYS A 314 53.15 18.30 14.41
N ARG A 315 53.14 17.47 15.47
CA ARG A 315 53.78 17.72 16.78
C ARG A 315 53.43 19.06 17.44
N LYS A 316 52.30 19.68 17.08
CA LYS A 316 51.85 20.96 17.68
C LYS A 316 50.98 20.72 18.91
N LYS A 317 51.30 21.38 20.04
CA LYS A 317 50.60 21.24 21.33
C LYS A 317 49.09 21.56 21.30
N ILE A 318 48.63 22.37 20.34
CA ILE A 318 47.20 22.69 20.20
C ILE A 318 46.33 21.44 19.94
N TYR A 319 46.84 20.48 19.15
CA TYR A 319 46.11 19.26 18.85
C TYR A 319 46.01 18.33 20.07
N LEU A 320 47.02 18.35 20.95
CA LEU A 320 46.98 17.61 22.22
C LEU A 320 45.85 18.10 23.13
N ILE A 321 45.62 19.42 23.18
CA ILE A 321 44.52 20.01 23.96
C ILE A 321 43.16 19.57 23.38
N LEU A 322 43.01 19.56 22.05
CA LEU A 322 41.79 19.09 21.39
C LEU A 322 41.53 17.59 21.61
N THR A 323 42.58 16.77 21.57
CA THR A 323 42.48 15.34 21.92
C THR A 323 42.02 15.14 23.37
N LEU A 324 42.55 15.93 24.32
CA LEU A 324 42.14 15.85 25.71
C LEU A 324 40.65 16.21 25.89
N ILE A 325 40.17 17.26 25.22
CA ILE A 325 38.76 17.67 25.25
C ILE A 325 37.86 16.57 24.69
N ALA A 326 38.22 15.99 23.54
CA ALA A 326 37.47 14.88 22.95
C ALA A 326 37.45 13.64 23.86
N CYS A 327 38.57 13.35 24.54
CA CYS A 327 38.69 12.27 25.51
C CYS A 327 37.75 12.46 26.71
N VAL A 328 37.75 13.65 27.32
CA VAL A 328 36.85 13.97 28.43
C VAL A 328 35.38 13.86 28.01
N GLY A 329 35.03 14.36 26.82
CA GLY A 329 33.68 14.20 26.26
C GLY A 329 33.30 12.72 26.11
N LEU A 330 34.19 11.90 25.53
CA LEU A 330 33.96 10.47 25.34
C LEU A 330 33.73 9.75 26.68
N LEU A 331 34.53 10.07 27.71
CA LEU A 331 34.38 9.52 29.04
C LEU A 331 33.00 9.85 29.64
N ILE A 332 32.56 11.11 29.56
CA ILE A 332 31.24 11.54 30.07
C ILE A 332 30.11 10.75 29.41
N TYR A 333 30.13 10.61 28.07
CA TYR A 333 29.10 9.89 27.32
C TYR A 333 29.18 8.36 27.42
N SER A 334 30.23 7.83 28.06
CA SER A 334 30.44 6.39 28.29
C SER A 334 30.11 5.96 29.72
N ILE A 335 29.74 6.88 30.61
CA ILE A 335 29.29 6.55 31.97
C ILE A 335 27.94 5.82 31.87
N PRO A 336 27.80 4.60 32.45
CA PRO A 336 26.53 3.89 32.46
C PRO A 336 25.51 4.55 33.41
N ASN A 337 24.23 4.31 33.17
CA ASN A 337 23.16 4.80 34.04
C ASN A 337 23.25 4.17 35.44
N LYS A 338 22.74 4.89 36.44
CA LYS A 338 22.63 4.35 37.80
C LYS A 338 21.56 3.25 37.81
N THR A 339 21.92 2.09 38.33
CA THR A 339 20.99 0.98 38.55
C THR A 339 20.54 0.93 40.00
N SER A 340 19.32 0.48 40.25
CA SER A 340 18.74 0.30 41.59
C SER A 340 17.84 -0.94 41.59
N THR A 341 17.53 -1.46 42.77
CA THR A 341 16.63 -2.62 42.91
C THR A 341 15.26 -2.13 43.34
N LEU A 342 14.26 -2.35 42.48
CA LEU A 342 12.85 -2.11 42.79
C LEU A 342 12.28 -3.30 43.55
N LYS A 343 11.70 -3.04 44.73
CA LYS A 343 11.12 -4.07 45.60
C LYS A 343 9.92 -4.77 44.95
N LYS A 344 9.73 -6.03 45.29
CA LYS A 344 8.48 -6.78 45.07
C LYS A 344 7.27 -6.05 45.68
N ASP A 345 6.12 -6.22 45.05
CA ASP A 345 4.82 -5.63 45.43
C ASP A 345 4.73 -4.10 45.31
N SER A 346 5.70 -3.47 44.67
CA SER A 346 5.72 -2.04 44.34
C SER A 346 4.81 -1.71 43.15
N TYR A 347 4.27 -0.49 43.14
CA TYR A 347 3.41 -0.02 42.05
C TYR A 347 4.19 0.85 41.06
N ILE A 348 3.99 0.57 39.78
CA ILE A 348 4.53 1.33 38.65
C ILE A 348 3.38 2.18 38.08
N TYR A 349 3.58 3.49 38.05
CA TYR A 349 2.60 4.49 37.65
C TYR A 349 2.92 5.09 36.28
N ILE A 350 1.89 5.50 35.54
CA ILE A 350 2.04 6.15 34.22
C ILE A 350 2.64 7.56 34.35
N LEU A 351 2.16 8.32 35.34
CA LEU A 351 2.60 9.69 35.66
C LEU A 351 3.15 9.79 37.11
N PRO A 352 4.03 10.77 37.42
CA PRO A 352 4.61 10.98 38.75
C PRO A 352 3.64 11.71 39.69
N THR A 353 2.44 11.17 39.91
CA THR A 353 1.43 11.76 40.80
C THR A 353 0.72 10.69 41.63
N LYS A 354 0.23 11.07 42.82
CA LYS A 354 -0.45 10.14 43.74
C LYS A 354 -1.80 9.61 43.23
N LYS A 355 -2.43 10.29 42.25
CA LYS A 355 -3.71 9.90 41.61
C LYS A 355 -3.52 9.25 40.23
N SER A 356 -2.28 8.93 39.88
CA SER A 356 -1.93 8.32 38.60
C SER A 356 -2.45 6.89 38.49
N THR A 357 -2.86 6.49 37.29
CA THR A 357 -3.24 5.11 37.00
C THR A 357 -2.06 4.18 37.24
N ILE A 358 -2.31 3.09 37.96
CA ILE A 358 -1.34 2.01 38.16
C ILE A 358 -1.22 1.24 36.86
N PHE A 359 -0.03 1.24 36.29
CA PHE A 359 0.28 0.50 35.07
C PHE A 359 0.56 -0.98 35.38
N GLN A 360 1.33 -1.25 36.43
CA GLN A 360 1.66 -2.61 36.84
C GLN A 360 2.05 -2.67 38.32
N LYS A 361 1.81 -3.82 38.97
CA LYS A 361 2.38 -4.18 40.28
C LYS A 361 3.50 -5.20 40.10
N THR A 362 4.65 -4.99 40.74
CA THR A 362 5.79 -5.91 40.64
C THR A 362 5.52 -7.22 41.39
N ASN A 363 5.88 -8.35 40.78
CA ASN A 363 5.71 -9.68 41.39
C ASN A 363 7.01 -10.26 41.98
N LYS A 364 8.14 -9.59 41.74
CA LYS A 364 9.48 -9.91 42.24
C LYS A 364 10.33 -8.64 42.31
N ASP A 365 11.53 -8.76 42.83
CA ASP A 365 12.51 -7.67 42.77
C ASP A 365 13.03 -7.52 41.33
N TYR A 366 13.11 -6.27 40.87
CA TYR A 366 13.60 -5.94 39.54
C TYR A 366 14.85 -5.07 39.64
N LEU A 367 15.89 -5.42 38.88
CA LEU A 367 16.98 -4.48 38.61
C LEU A 367 16.47 -3.46 37.60
N VAL A 368 16.53 -2.19 37.94
CA VAL A 368 15.99 -1.11 37.12
C VAL A 368 17.03 -0.02 36.90
N GLU A 369 17.03 0.60 35.72
CA GLU A 369 17.79 1.82 35.51
C GLU A 369 17.01 3.03 36.01
N VAL A 370 17.68 3.91 36.74
CA VAL A 370 17.11 5.15 37.26
C VAL A 370 17.51 6.30 36.35
N SER A 371 16.52 7.05 35.85
CA SER A 371 16.75 8.14 34.89
C SER A 371 16.51 9.52 35.50
N ILE A 372 15.31 9.80 36.02
CA ILE A 372 14.91 11.14 36.46
C ILE A 372 14.11 11.05 37.76
N LYS A 373 14.32 11.99 38.69
CA LYS A 373 13.50 12.16 39.90
C LYS A 373 12.60 13.38 39.78
N ARG A 374 11.32 13.26 40.16
CA ARG A 374 10.35 14.35 40.27
C ARG A 374 9.53 14.18 41.55
N GLY A 375 9.79 15.02 42.54
CA GLY A 375 9.20 14.88 43.88
C GLY A 375 9.54 13.52 44.49
N ASP A 376 8.51 12.84 45.01
CA ASP A 376 8.61 11.51 45.64
C ASP A 376 8.70 10.36 44.61
N PHE A 377 8.65 10.67 43.30
CA PHE A 377 8.62 9.68 42.24
C PHE A 377 9.92 9.66 41.44
N VAL A 378 10.36 8.45 41.10
CA VAL A 378 11.55 8.18 40.31
C VAL A 378 11.12 7.45 39.04
N LYS A 379 11.58 7.96 37.89
CA LYS A 379 11.40 7.32 36.60
C LYS A 379 12.40 6.18 36.48
N ILE A 380 11.85 4.99 36.25
CA ILE A 380 12.61 3.75 36.12
C ILE A 380 12.42 3.13 34.74
N ILE A 381 13.41 2.36 34.34
CA ILE A 381 13.38 1.53 33.14
C ILE A 381 13.62 0.09 33.58
N VAL A 382 12.66 -0.78 33.29
CA VAL A 382 12.72 -2.21 33.59
C VAL A 382 13.01 -2.94 32.29
N GLU A 383 14.13 -3.66 32.22
CA GLU A 383 14.44 -4.53 31.08
C GLU A 383 14.04 -5.97 31.40
N GLN A 384 13.18 -6.56 30.57
CA GLN A 384 12.72 -7.94 30.70
C GLN A 384 12.87 -8.66 29.36
N GLY A 385 14.02 -9.28 29.14
CA GLY A 385 14.36 -9.90 27.85
C GLY A 385 14.43 -8.86 26.73
N ASP A 386 13.75 -9.10 25.62
CA ASP A 386 13.72 -8.17 24.47
C ASP A 386 12.77 -6.96 24.66
N LYS A 387 12.00 -6.92 25.76
CA LYS A 387 11.03 -5.85 26.03
C LYS A 387 11.56 -4.92 27.13
N SER A 388 11.49 -3.61 26.85
CA SER A 388 11.78 -2.57 27.83
C SER A 388 10.50 -1.85 28.23
N MET A 389 10.35 -1.60 29.53
CA MET A 389 9.18 -0.97 30.12
C MET A 389 9.59 0.24 30.94
N ILE A 390 8.81 1.31 30.86
CA ILE A 390 9.10 2.57 31.53
C ILE A 390 7.92 2.96 32.41
N GLY A 391 8.23 3.49 33.59
CA GLY A 391 7.22 4.04 34.48
C GLY A 391 7.82 4.80 35.64
N TRP A 392 6.93 5.30 36.49
CA TRP A 392 7.29 6.00 37.72
C TRP A 392 7.04 5.11 38.92
N VAL A 393 7.95 5.11 39.89
CA VAL A 393 7.80 4.42 41.17
C VAL A 393 8.05 5.39 42.31
N LYS A 394 7.58 5.08 43.51
CA LYS A 394 7.96 5.89 44.67
C LYS A 394 9.42 5.64 45.00
N GLU A 395 10.13 6.67 45.43
CA GLU A 395 11.55 6.53 45.79
C GLU A 395 11.76 5.53 46.93
N ASP A 396 10.83 5.46 47.89
CA ASP A 396 10.88 4.53 49.03
C ASP A 396 10.78 3.05 48.62
N ASP A 397 10.27 2.79 47.42
CA ASP A 397 10.14 1.46 46.84
C ASP A 397 11.46 0.99 46.18
N LEU A 398 12.47 1.87 46.08
CA LEU A 398 13.79 1.59 45.56
C LEU A 398 14.81 1.34 46.69
N ASN A 399 15.53 0.23 46.60
CA ASN A 399 16.71 0.00 47.42
C ASN A 399 17.93 0.66 46.77
N LYS A 400 18.60 1.54 47.51
CA LYS A 400 19.92 2.06 47.12
C LYS A 400 20.94 0.96 47.41
N ASN A 401 21.62 0.49 46.37
CA ASN A 401 22.86 -0.28 46.51
C ASN A 401 24.03 0.67 46.79
#